data_AF-A0A8J5MU07-F1
#
_entry.id   AF-A0A8J5MU07-F1
#
_cell.length_a   1.000
_cell.length_b   1.000
_cell.length_c   1.000
_cell.angle_alpha   90.00
_cell.angle_beta   90.00
_cell.angle_gamma   90.00
#
_symmetry.space_group_name_H-M   'P 1'
#
loop_
_entity.id
_entity.type
_entity.pdbx_description
1 polymer ?
#
loop_
_entity_poly.entity_id
_entity_poly.type
_entity_poly.pdbx_seq_one_letter_code
_entity_poly.pdbx_strand_id
1 'polypeptide(L)'
;MSSSTTRFMVVRHPFERVLSCYRDKYLNGTKSYYYLNIGEKIVRRYRKFPPEFNRQQGQVRNKIKKNLPVVLKDNPYANPVGPTFSEFVQYIIYAHYDDEHWRTYNAHCSPCYVPYEFILRFESLKEEGKLFLDYLNRTSDIKPRWENPTYGSSTSEVACSYFNQISVKLLQNLYQKYEKDFKLYEYMPDAYFKCAQDYNHVNNNTVLKE
;
A
#
# COMPACT_ATOMS: atom_id res chain seq x y z
N MET A 1 -8.11 -37.71 -19.01
CA MET A 1 -8.74 -36.37 -19.04
C MET A 1 -7.80 -35.42 -18.34
N SER A 2 -7.19 -34.47 -19.05
CA SER A 2 -6.39 -33.42 -18.41
C SER A 2 -7.35 -32.50 -17.65
N SER A 3 -7.19 -32.36 -16.33
CA SER A 3 -8.00 -31.42 -15.56
C SER A 3 -7.67 -30.01 -16.04
N SER A 4 -8.62 -29.32 -16.68
CA SER A 4 -8.45 -27.92 -17.07
C SER A 4 -8.42 -27.06 -15.81
N THR A 5 -7.24 -26.62 -15.39
CA THR A 5 -7.07 -25.66 -14.29
C THR A 5 -7.33 -24.26 -14.81
N THR A 6 -8.34 -23.58 -14.26
CA THR A 6 -8.57 -22.15 -14.51
C THR A 6 -7.55 -21.31 -13.73
N ARG A 7 -6.81 -20.44 -14.42
CA ARG A 7 -5.88 -19.49 -13.79
C ARG A 7 -6.48 -18.09 -13.82
N PHE A 8 -6.59 -17.48 -12.66
CA PHE A 8 -7.07 -16.11 -12.52
C PHE A 8 -6.19 -15.32 -11.56
N MET A 9 -6.25 -14.00 -11.65
CA MET A 9 -5.65 -13.10 -10.66
C MET A 9 -6.61 -11.99 -10.28
N VAL A 10 -6.40 -11.41 -9.11
CA VAL A 10 -7.14 -10.22 -8.64
C VAL A 10 -6.16 -9.05 -8.55
N VAL A 11 -6.46 -7.98 -9.26
CA VAL A 11 -5.70 -6.73 -9.27
C VAL A 11 -6.44 -5.62 -8.55
N ARG A 12 -5.70 -4.63 -8.08
CA ARG A 12 -6.22 -3.42 -7.44
C ARG A 12 -5.42 -2.22 -7.91
N HIS A 13 -6.01 -1.03 -7.88
CA HIS A 13 -5.33 0.21 -8.19
C HIS A 13 -3.97 0.28 -7.43
N PRO A 14 -2.82 0.47 -8.12
CA PRO A 14 -1.52 0.33 -7.48
C PRO A 14 -1.32 1.20 -6.23
N PHE A 15 -1.80 2.44 -6.25
CA PHE A 15 -1.74 3.35 -5.10
C PHE A 15 -2.67 2.94 -3.95
N GLU A 16 -3.84 2.36 -4.25
CA GLU A 16 -4.74 1.84 -3.21
C GLU A 16 -4.12 0.64 -2.51
N ARG A 17 -3.40 -0.21 -3.26
CA ARG A 17 -2.70 -1.36 -2.69
C ARG A 17 -1.58 -0.92 -1.75
N VAL A 18 -0.79 0.09 -2.15
CA VAL A 18 0.25 0.69 -1.29
C VAL A 18 -0.37 1.27 -0.03
N LEU A 19 -1.46 2.03 -0.16
CA LEU A 19 -2.14 2.63 1.00
C LEU A 19 -2.76 1.57 1.92
N SER A 20 -3.40 0.55 1.35
CA SER A 20 -3.95 -0.58 2.11
C SER A 20 -2.87 -1.30 2.90
N CYS A 21 -1.71 -1.56 2.27
CA CYS A 21 -0.54 -2.14 2.93
C CYS A 21 -0.07 -1.25 4.09
N TYR A 22 0.09 0.06 3.87
CA TYR A 22 0.48 1.00 4.91
C TYR A 22 -0.46 0.95 6.12
N ARG A 23 -1.78 1.08 5.88
CA ARG A 23 -2.80 1.18 6.92
C ARG A 23 -2.93 -0.11 7.75
N ASP A 24 -2.84 -1.27 7.11
CA ASP A 24 -2.97 -2.56 7.83
C ASP A 24 -1.68 -2.94 8.57
N LYS A 25 -0.50 -2.66 7.99
CA LYS A 25 0.77 -3.22 8.47
C LYS A 25 1.62 -2.24 9.27
N TYR A 26 1.61 -0.96 8.93
CA TYR A 26 2.61 0.00 9.39
C TYR A 26 2.03 1.14 10.23
N LEU A 27 0.77 1.52 9.98
CA LEU A 27 0.10 2.57 10.72
C LEU A 27 0.12 2.27 12.23
N ASN A 28 0.63 3.24 13.01
CA ASN A 28 0.75 3.18 14.47
C ASN A 28 1.59 2.03 15.05
N GLY A 29 2.28 1.23 14.22
CA GLY A 29 3.15 0.14 14.69
C GLY A 29 2.44 -0.96 15.50
N THR A 30 1.13 -1.14 15.30
CA THR A 30 0.31 -2.07 16.09
C THR A 30 0.55 -3.54 15.76
N LYS A 31 0.97 -3.84 14.52
CA LYS A 31 1.32 -5.19 14.08
C LYS A 31 2.80 -5.46 14.38
N SER A 32 3.07 -6.11 15.50
CA SER A 32 4.43 -6.33 16.01
C SER A 32 5.37 -6.96 14.99
N TYR A 33 4.92 -7.97 14.23
CA TYR A 33 5.72 -8.60 13.17
C TYR A 33 6.24 -7.57 12.15
N TYR A 34 5.36 -6.77 11.55
CA TYR A 34 5.72 -5.81 10.50
C TYR A 34 6.54 -4.65 11.06
N TYR A 35 6.22 -4.19 12.26
CA TYR A 35 7.01 -3.16 12.92
C TYR A 35 8.45 -3.63 13.18
N LEU A 36 8.62 -4.82 13.78
CA LEU A 36 9.93 -5.32 14.18
C LEU A 36 10.84 -5.69 13.00
N ASN A 37 10.26 -6.03 11.85
CA ASN A 37 10.98 -6.44 10.64
C ASN A 37 11.30 -5.27 9.70
N ILE A 38 10.36 -4.36 9.49
CA ILE A 38 10.47 -3.28 8.50
C ILE A 38 10.16 -1.92 9.13
N GLY A 39 9.05 -1.77 9.87
CA GLY A 39 8.59 -0.46 10.37
C GLY A 39 9.64 0.30 11.19
N GLU A 40 10.34 -0.37 12.11
CA GLU A 40 11.43 0.23 12.90
C GLU A 40 12.60 0.70 12.01
N LYS A 41 12.92 -0.05 10.95
CA LYS A 41 13.99 0.34 10.00
C LYS A 41 13.62 1.60 9.24
N ILE A 42 12.34 1.76 8.87
CA ILE A 42 11.83 2.96 8.20
C ILE A 42 11.97 4.17 9.14
N VAL A 43 11.45 4.05 10.37
CA VAL A 43 11.52 5.12 11.38
C VAL A 43 12.98 5.54 11.62
N ARG A 44 13.89 4.57 11.81
CA ARG A 44 15.33 4.83 12.01
C ARG A 44 16.01 5.54 10.84
N ARG A 45 15.52 5.33 9.62
CA ARG A 45 16.11 5.90 8.42
C ARG A 45 15.76 7.37 8.26
N TYR A 46 14.54 7.77 8.62
CA TYR A 46 14.03 9.10 8.30
C TYR A 46 13.92 10.03 9.51
N ARG A 47 13.89 9.51 10.73
CA ARG A 47 13.82 10.35 11.94
C ARG A 47 15.18 10.51 12.58
N LYS A 48 15.53 11.75 12.91
CA LYS A 48 16.74 12.05 13.68
C LYS A 48 16.59 11.42 15.07
N PHE A 49 17.61 10.68 15.46
CA PHE A 49 17.68 10.11 16.80
C PHE A 49 18.12 11.20 17.78
N PRO A 50 17.32 11.54 18.81
CA PRO A 50 17.77 12.50 19.80
C PRO A 50 18.94 11.90 20.60
N PRO A 51 20.07 12.60 20.78
CA PRO A 51 21.26 12.06 21.45
C PRO A 51 21.00 11.49 22.86
N GLU A 52 20.09 12.11 23.60
CA GLU A 52 19.63 11.70 24.93
C GLU A 52 18.69 10.48 24.95
N PHE A 53 18.15 10.07 23.80
CA PHE A 53 17.11 9.02 23.70
C PHE A 53 17.66 7.59 23.48
N ASN A 54 18.98 7.37 23.54
CA ASN A 54 19.60 6.04 23.34
C ASN A 54 19.03 4.96 24.28
N ARG A 55 18.52 5.35 25.47
CA ARG A 55 17.85 4.44 26.41
C ARG A 55 16.41 4.08 26.03
N GLN A 56 15.71 4.92 25.26
CA GLN A 56 14.28 4.72 24.94
C GLN A 56 14.02 3.90 23.67
N GLN A 57 15.00 3.76 22.77
CA GLN A 57 14.85 2.92 21.57
C GLN A 57 14.48 1.47 21.93
N GLY A 58 15.15 0.92 22.95
CA GLY A 58 14.81 -0.40 23.50
C GLY A 58 13.39 -0.45 24.08
N GLN A 59 12.85 0.65 24.58
CA GLN A 59 11.52 0.67 25.20
C GLN A 59 10.40 0.51 24.17
N VAL A 60 10.46 1.18 23.01
CA VAL A 60 9.45 1.01 21.94
C VAL A 60 9.43 -0.44 21.47
N ARG A 61 10.61 -0.96 21.09
CA ARG A 61 10.77 -2.32 20.60
C ARG A 61 10.31 -3.35 21.64
N ASN A 62 10.67 -3.16 22.91
CA ASN A 62 10.27 -4.07 24.00
C ASN A 62 8.77 -4.02 24.28
N LYS A 63 8.14 -2.84 24.26
CA LYS A 63 6.69 -2.70 24.41
C LYS A 63 5.94 -3.38 23.27
N ILE A 64 6.36 -3.16 22.02
CA ILE A 64 5.74 -3.79 20.84
C ILE A 64 5.91 -5.31 20.86
N LYS A 65 7.08 -5.83 21.24
CA LYS A 65 7.30 -7.28 21.43
C LYS A 65 6.35 -7.89 22.45
N LYS A 66 5.98 -7.15 23.48
CA LYS A 66 5.05 -7.56 24.55
C LYS A 66 3.59 -7.19 24.26
N ASN A 67 3.27 -6.66 23.07
CA ASN A 67 1.96 -6.12 22.70
C ASN A 67 1.41 -5.09 23.72
N LEU A 68 2.30 -4.28 24.30
CA LEU A 68 1.95 -3.24 25.26
C LEU A 68 1.73 -1.89 24.56
N PRO A 69 0.81 -1.04 25.05
CA PRO A 69 0.63 0.31 24.53
C PRO A 69 1.93 1.14 24.58
N VAL A 70 2.29 1.70 23.43
CA VAL A 70 3.45 2.60 23.30
C VAL A 70 2.98 4.04 23.45
N VAL A 71 2.83 4.48 24.70
CA VAL A 71 2.65 5.89 25.05
C VAL A 71 4.00 6.45 25.46
N LEU A 72 4.53 7.39 24.68
CA LEU A 72 5.79 8.08 24.93
C LEU A 72 5.57 9.57 24.70
N LYS A 73 5.34 10.32 25.78
CA LYS A 73 5.23 11.78 25.72
C LYS A 73 6.56 12.37 25.26
N ASP A 74 6.50 13.40 24.43
CA ASP A 74 7.64 14.20 23.98
C ASP A 74 8.77 13.43 23.27
N ASN A 75 8.45 12.27 22.69
CA ASN A 75 9.40 11.46 21.94
C ASN A 75 9.18 11.66 20.42
N PRO A 76 9.95 12.55 19.75
CA PRO A 76 9.80 12.79 18.31
C PRO A 76 10.20 11.58 17.45
N TYR A 77 10.96 10.64 18.00
CA TYR A 77 11.38 9.43 17.30
C TYR A 77 10.24 8.39 17.24
N ALA A 78 9.40 8.31 18.26
CA ALA A 78 8.31 7.34 18.39
C ALA A 78 6.90 7.96 18.38
N ASN A 79 6.77 9.19 17.87
CA ASN A 79 5.50 9.86 17.68
C ASN A 79 5.33 10.31 16.22
N PRO A 80 4.51 9.62 15.40
CA PRO A 80 3.77 8.39 15.72
C PRO A 80 4.72 7.18 15.91
N VAL A 81 4.24 6.09 16.50
CA VAL A 81 5.09 4.91 16.81
C VAL A 81 5.61 4.25 15.53
N GLY A 82 4.72 4.01 14.57
CA GLY A 82 5.07 3.51 13.23
C GLY A 82 5.54 4.63 12.29
N PRO A 83 6.03 4.27 11.09
CA PRO A 83 6.39 5.28 10.09
C PRO A 83 5.15 6.08 9.65
N THR A 84 5.35 7.33 9.24
CA THR A 84 4.33 8.10 8.53
C THR A 84 4.12 7.54 7.13
N PHE A 85 3.03 7.94 6.46
CA PHE A 85 2.78 7.51 5.08
C PHE A 85 3.89 7.99 4.14
N SER A 86 4.36 9.23 4.31
CA SER A 86 5.47 9.80 3.53
C SER A 86 6.78 9.01 3.73
N GLU A 87 7.15 8.69 4.98
CA GLU A 87 8.33 7.86 5.29
C GLU A 87 8.21 6.46 4.68
N PHE A 88 7.02 5.85 4.73
CA PHE A 88 6.76 4.54 4.13
C PHE A 88 6.88 4.58 2.60
N VAL A 89 6.25 5.55 1.93
CA VAL A 89 6.32 5.73 0.47
C VAL A 89 7.76 5.96 0.04
N GLN A 90 8.49 6.83 0.72
CA GLN A 90 9.89 7.10 0.44
C GLN A 90 10.75 5.84 0.61
N TYR A 91 10.45 5.01 1.61
CA TYR A 91 11.16 3.75 1.81
C TYR A 91 10.96 2.77 0.65
N ILE A 92 9.71 2.49 0.27
CA ILE A 92 9.41 1.44 -0.71
C ILE A 92 9.89 1.79 -2.13
N ILE A 93 10.01 3.08 -2.46
CA ILE A 93 10.57 3.53 -3.74
C ILE A 93 12.02 3.07 -3.89
N TYR A 94 12.81 3.15 -2.82
CA TYR A 94 14.26 2.88 -2.84
C TYR A 94 14.67 1.62 -2.06
N ALA A 95 13.71 0.78 -1.70
CA ALA A 95 13.99 -0.45 -0.99
C ALA A 95 14.79 -1.41 -1.89
N HIS A 96 15.80 -2.06 -1.31
CA HIS A 96 16.64 -3.01 -2.06
C HIS A 96 15.90 -4.31 -2.40
N TYR A 97 14.98 -4.73 -1.52
CA TYR A 97 14.13 -5.91 -1.72
C TYR A 97 12.68 -5.57 -1.45
N ASP A 98 11.81 -5.98 -2.38
CA ASP A 98 10.38 -5.80 -2.27
C ASP A 98 9.72 -6.90 -1.44
N ASP A 99 9.03 -6.50 -0.37
CA ASP A 99 8.13 -7.38 0.40
C ASP A 99 6.85 -7.65 -0.41
N GLU A 100 6.26 -8.83 -0.21
CA GLU A 100 5.10 -9.30 -0.99
C GLU A 100 3.90 -8.34 -0.97
N HIS A 101 3.74 -7.54 0.09
CA HIS A 101 2.57 -6.67 0.25
C HIS A 101 2.64 -5.40 -0.62
N TRP A 102 3.83 -5.02 -1.09
CA TRP A 102 4.02 -3.84 -1.94
C TRP A 102 4.87 -4.10 -3.19
N ARG A 103 5.38 -5.32 -3.40
CA ARG A 103 5.98 -5.74 -4.67
C ARG A 103 5.02 -5.54 -5.84
N THR A 104 5.47 -5.00 -6.96
CA THR A 104 4.64 -4.81 -8.17
C THR A 104 3.99 -6.12 -8.65
N TYR A 105 2.80 -6.05 -9.25
CA TYR A 105 2.15 -7.23 -9.83
C TYR A 105 2.97 -7.83 -10.97
N ASN A 106 3.60 -6.98 -11.78
CA ASN A 106 4.52 -7.42 -12.82
C ASN A 106 5.64 -8.34 -12.28
N ALA A 107 6.12 -8.09 -11.05
CA ALA A 107 7.15 -8.92 -10.43
C ALA A 107 6.60 -10.03 -9.52
N HIS A 108 5.43 -9.84 -8.90
CA HIS A 108 4.85 -10.79 -7.94
C HIS A 108 4.05 -11.90 -8.64
N CYS A 109 3.24 -11.54 -9.63
CA CYS A 109 2.34 -12.45 -10.33
C CYS A 109 2.91 -12.94 -11.67
N SER A 110 3.98 -12.32 -12.17
CA SER A 110 4.63 -12.70 -13.42
C SER A 110 3.64 -12.89 -14.58
N PRO A 111 2.76 -11.90 -14.88
CA PRO A 111 1.68 -12.05 -15.86
C PRO A 111 2.16 -12.32 -17.29
N CYS A 112 3.45 -12.07 -17.58
CA CYS A 112 4.08 -12.44 -18.85
C CYS A 112 4.40 -13.95 -18.97
N TYR A 113 4.47 -14.67 -17.85
CA TYR A 113 4.85 -16.09 -17.78
C TYR A 113 3.69 -16.98 -17.35
N VAL A 114 2.72 -16.43 -16.60
CA VAL A 114 1.53 -17.14 -16.19
C VAL A 114 0.38 -16.76 -17.13
N PRO A 115 -0.18 -17.71 -17.90
CA PRO A 115 -1.31 -17.43 -18.79
C PRO A 115 -2.59 -17.37 -17.97
N TYR A 116 -2.87 -16.20 -17.40
CA TYR A 116 -4.12 -15.90 -16.71
C TYR A 116 -5.26 -15.79 -17.72
N GLU A 117 -6.34 -16.54 -17.48
CA GLU A 117 -7.56 -16.49 -18.28
C GLU A 117 -8.48 -15.35 -17.82
N PHE A 118 -8.41 -15.01 -16.54
CA PHE A 118 -9.22 -13.95 -15.93
C PHE A 118 -8.36 -13.03 -15.07
N ILE A 119 -8.59 -11.72 -15.23
CA ILE A 119 -8.07 -10.68 -14.35
C ILE A 119 -9.29 -9.99 -13.75
N LEU A 120 -9.48 -10.17 -12.44
CA LEU A 120 -10.58 -9.55 -11.70
C LEU A 120 -10.09 -8.27 -11.01
N ARG A 121 -10.91 -7.24 -10.90
CA ARG A 121 -10.63 -6.00 -10.18
C ARG A 121 -11.17 -6.08 -8.75
N PHE A 122 -10.33 -5.67 -7.81
CA PHE A 122 -10.67 -5.68 -6.39
C PHE A 122 -11.81 -4.71 -6.09
N GLU A 123 -11.86 -3.58 -6.80
CA GLU A 123 -12.86 -2.52 -6.64
C GLU A 123 -14.30 -3.02 -6.90
N SER A 124 -14.45 -4.01 -7.78
CA SER A 124 -15.71 -4.63 -8.22
C SER A 124 -15.74 -6.13 -7.91
N LEU A 125 -14.94 -6.61 -6.95
CA LEU A 125 -14.70 -8.04 -6.73
C LEU A 125 -15.97 -8.81 -6.35
N LYS A 126 -16.96 -8.14 -5.76
CA LYS A 126 -18.25 -8.76 -5.43
C LYS A 126 -19.05 -9.09 -6.69
N GLU A 127 -19.18 -8.14 -7.59
CA GLU A 127 -19.86 -8.30 -8.86
C GLU A 127 -19.05 -9.22 -9.80
N GLU A 128 -17.76 -8.97 -9.94
CA GLU A 128 -16.87 -9.74 -10.81
C GLU A 128 -16.68 -11.18 -10.32
N GLY A 129 -16.56 -11.39 -9.02
CA GLY A 129 -16.48 -12.74 -8.44
C GLY A 129 -17.74 -13.55 -8.72
N LYS A 130 -18.93 -12.92 -8.72
CA LYS A 130 -20.18 -13.59 -9.10
C LYS A 130 -20.17 -13.97 -10.58
N LEU A 131 -19.80 -13.04 -11.47
CA LEU A 131 -19.73 -13.30 -12.92
C LEU A 131 -18.69 -14.40 -13.25
N PHE A 132 -17.54 -14.37 -12.57
CA PHE A 132 -16.50 -15.38 -12.71
C PHE A 132 -17.00 -16.77 -12.29
N LEU A 133 -17.69 -16.89 -11.16
CA LEU A 133 -18.27 -18.16 -10.73
C LEU A 133 -19.39 -18.65 -11.65
N ASP A 134 -20.17 -17.73 -12.22
CA ASP A 134 -21.22 -18.04 -13.19
C ASP A 134 -20.61 -18.60 -14.49
N TYR A 135 -19.56 -17.96 -15.01
CA TYR A 135 -18.80 -18.44 -16.17
C TYR A 135 -18.27 -19.86 -15.97
N LEU A 136 -17.82 -20.20 -14.76
CA LEU A 136 -17.33 -21.54 -14.43
C LEU A 136 -18.44 -22.54 -14.08
N ASN A 137 -19.71 -22.12 -14.07
CA ASN A 137 -20.85 -22.89 -13.60
C ASN A 137 -20.65 -23.43 -12.16
N ARG A 138 -20.07 -22.61 -11.26
CA ARG A 138 -19.73 -22.95 -9.87
C ARG A 138 -20.46 -22.13 -8.82
N THR A 139 -21.46 -21.34 -9.20
CA THR A 139 -22.23 -20.48 -8.27
C THR A 139 -22.98 -21.27 -7.19
N SER A 140 -23.37 -22.51 -7.46
CA SER A 140 -23.96 -23.43 -6.47
C SER A 140 -22.96 -23.93 -5.43
N ASP A 141 -21.70 -24.10 -5.84
CA ASP A 141 -20.68 -24.83 -5.09
C ASP A 141 -19.85 -23.89 -4.21
N ILE A 142 -19.62 -22.67 -4.71
CA ILE A 142 -18.78 -21.67 -4.06
C ILE A 142 -19.65 -20.51 -3.63
N LYS A 143 -19.75 -20.31 -2.32
CA LYS A 143 -20.45 -19.17 -1.70
C LYS A 143 -19.41 -18.29 -0.99
N PRO A 144 -18.92 -17.22 -1.66
CA PRO A 144 -17.91 -16.34 -1.07
C PRO A 144 -18.41 -15.73 0.25
N ARG A 145 -17.57 -15.80 1.29
CA ARG A 145 -17.79 -15.09 2.56
C ARG A 145 -16.92 -13.85 2.61
N TRP A 146 -17.53 -12.72 2.97
CA TRP A 146 -16.84 -11.45 3.11
C TRP A 146 -16.47 -11.24 4.58
N GLU A 147 -15.36 -11.83 5.00
CA GLU A 147 -14.93 -11.86 6.41
C GLU A 147 -14.22 -10.57 6.85
N ASN A 148 -13.81 -9.71 5.90
CA ASN A 148 -13.25 -8.38 6.16
C ASN A 148 -13.96 -7.32 5.31
N PRO A 149 -15.23 -6.99 5.61
CA PRO A 149 -16.04 -6.06 4.84
C PRO A 149 -15.58 -4.60 5.01
N THR A 150 -14.37 -4.35 5.53
CA THR A 150 -13.71 -3.04 5.42
C THR A 150 -13.94 -2.56 4.00
N TYR A 151 -14.74 -1.51 3.86
CA TYR A 151 -15.18 -0.93 2.60
C TYR A 151 -14.02 -1.03 1.60
N GLY A 152 -14.26 -1.75 0.50
CA GLY A 152 -13.25 -2.34 -0.41
C GLY A 152 -12.31 -1.38 -1.14
N SER A 153 -12.22 -0.14 -0.69
CA SER A 153 -11.24 0.85 -1.06
C SER A 153 -11.16 1.85 0.09
N SER A 154 -10.03 2.52 0.27
CA SER A 154 -10.13 3.77 1.02
C SER A 154 -11.16 4.62 0.26
N THR A 155 -12.13 5.24 0.94
CA THR A 155 -12.95 6.23 0.22
C THR A 155 -12.00 7.24 -0.42
N SER A 156 -12.36 7.80 -1.57
CA SER A 156 -11.50 8.77 -2.26
C SER A 156 -11.00 9.86 -1.31
N GLU A 157 -11.84 10.27 -0.36
CA GLU A 157 -11.49 11.19 0.73
C GLU A 157 -10.39 10.67 1.65
N VAL A 158 -10.53 9.44 2.16
CA VAL A 158 -9.53 8.83 3.03
C VAL A 158 -8.23 8.64 2.26
N ALA A 159 -8.28 8.16 1.02
CA ALA A 159 -7.08 8.08 0.18
C ALA A 159 -6.40 9.44 0.05
N CYS A 160 -7.16 10.48 -0.32
CA CYS A 160 -6.63 11.83 -0.48
C CYS A 160 -6.05 12.42 0.80
N SER A 161 -6.58 12.08 1.99
CA SER A 161 -5.99 12.47 3.27
C SER A 161 -4.61 11.88 3.56
N TYR A 162 -4.22 10.81 2.84
CA TYR A 162 -2.87 10.27 2.88
C TYR A 162 -2.00 10.83 1.76
N PHE A 163 -2.53 10.89 0.54
CA PHE A 163 -1.78 11.41 -0.61
C PHE A 163 -1.48 12.92 -0.49
N ASN A 164 -2.26 13.68 0.29
CA ASN A 164 -1.94 15.08 0.63
C ASN A 164 -0.74 15.26 1.56
N GLN A 165 -0.19 14.17 2.11
CA GLN A 165 1.00 14.19 2.98
C GLN A 165 2.31 14.06 2.19
N ILE A 166 2.22 13.85 0.86
CA ILE A 166 3.38 13.67 -0.01
C ILE A 166 3.36 14.65 -1.18
N SER A 167 4.54 15.03 -1.64
CA SER A 167 4.68 15.91 -2.80
C SER A 167 4.36 15.18 -4.11
N VAL A 168 3.98 15.94 -5.14
CA VAL A 168 3.83 15.49 -6.52
C VAL A 168 5.08 14.76 -6.98
N LYS A 169 6.28 15.26 -6.61
CA LYS A 169 7.55 14.61 -6.98
C LYS A 169 7.69 13.23 -6.34
N LEU A 170 7.34 13.08 -5.06
CA LEU A 170 7.39 11.79 -4.39
C LEU A 170 6.35 10.81 -4.96
N LEU A 171 5.14 11.29 -5.26
CA LEU A 171 4.10 10.51 -5.90
C LEU A 171 4.47 10.10 -7.34
N GLN A 172 5.16 10.96 -8.10
CA GLN A 172 5.68 10.64 -9.43
C GLN A 172 6.72 9.51 -9.37
N ASN A 173 7.63 9.55 -8.40
CA ASN A 173 8.60 8.47 -8.22
C ASN A 173 7.90 7.16 -7.80
N LEU A 174 6.83 7.24 -7.01
CA LEU A 174 5.99 6.08 -6.70
C LEU A 174 5.32 5.54 -7.96
N TYR A 175 4.72 6.40 -8.79
CA TYR A 175 4.14 6.03 -10.07
C TYR A 175 5.15 5.29 -10.95
N GLN A 176 6.37 5.82 -11.08
CA GLN A 176 7.44 5.20 -11.87
C GLN A 176 7.77 3.78 -11.40
N LYS A 177 7.79 3.52 -10.09
CA LYS A 177 7.96 2.16 -9.55
C LYS A 177 6.86 1.19 -10.02
N TYR A 178 5.61 1.67 -10.12
CA TYR A 178 4.44 0.86 -10.48
C TYR A 178 3.96 1.05 -11.93
N GLU A 179 4.73 1.73 -12.78
CA GLU A 179 4.28 2.16 -14.12
C GLU A 179 3.77 0.99 -14.98
N LYS A 180 4.45 -0.16 -14.91
CA LYS A 180 4.04 -1.37 -15.62
C LYS A 180 2.67 -1.89 -15.15
N ASP A 181 2.40 -1.84 -13.85
CA ASP A 181 1.11 -2.27 -13.30
C ASP A 181 -0.01 -1.32 -13.72
N PHE A 182 0.26 0.00 -13.71
CA PHE A 182 -0.70 0.99 -14.21
C PHE A 182 -1.05 0.74 -15.68
N LYS A 183 -0.05 0.49 -16.53
CA LYS A 183 -0.25 0.23 -17.96
C LYS A 183 -0.94 -1.11 -18.21
N LEU A 184 -0.50 -2.18 -17.55
CA LEU A 184 -1.00 -3.53 -17.80
C LEU A 184 -2.47 -3.70 -17.39
N TYR A 185 -2.91 -2.99 -16.36
CA TYR A 185 -4.27 -3.09 -15.81
C TYR A 185 -5.11 -1.82 -16.02
N GLU A 186 -4.63 -0.91 -16.87
CA GLU A 186 -5.34 0.29 -17.32
C GLU A 186 -5.85 1.17 -16.17
N TYR A 187 -5.05 1.32 -15.12
CA TYR A 187 -5.37 2.22 -14.01
C TYR A 187 -4.86 3.64 -14.29
N MET A 188 -5.60 4.65 -13.84
CA MET A 188 -5.26 6.07 -14.02
C MET A 188 -4.84 6.72 -12.69
N PRO A 189 -3.67 7.37 -12.61
CA PRO A 189 -3.16 7.93 -11.36
C PRO A 189 -3.71 9.34 -11.06
N ASP A 190 -4.39 9.99 -12.01
CA ASP A 190 -4.74 11.42 -12.02
C ASP A 190 -5.49 11.89 -10.76
N ALA A 191 -6.45 11.09 -10.30
CA ALA A 191 -7.23 11.41 -9.11
C ALA A 191 -6.35 11.54 -7.86
N TYR A 192 -5.27 10.75 -7.78
CA TYR A 192 -4.34 10.77 -6.65
C TYR A 192 -3.32 11.90 -6.77
N PHE A 193 -2.89 12.25 -7.99
CA PHE A 193 -2.03 13.42 -8.21
C PHE A 193 -2.70 14.71 -7.78
N LYS A 194 -4.00 14.87 -8.05
CA LYS A 194 -4.80 16.02 -7.58
C LYS A 194 -4.83 16.18 -6.07
N CYS A 195 -4.57 15.09 -5.33
CA CYS A 195 -4.55 15.08 -3.88
C CYS A 195 -3.16 15.36 -3.30
N ALA A 196 -2.09 15.40 -4.10
CA ALA A 196 -0.73 15.63 -3.61
C ALA A 196 -0.56 17.02 -2.97
N GLN A 197 0.30 17.11 -1.96
CA GLN A 197 0.46 18.28 -1.08
C GLN A 197 0.66 19.61 -1.83
N ASP A 198 1.49 19.59 -2.86
CA ASP A 198 1.92 20.73 -3.65
C ASP A 198 1.30 20.76 -5.06
N TYR A 199 0.23 19.99 -5.30
CA TYR A 199 -0.40 19.85 -6.62
C TYR A 199 -0.74 21.21 -7.28
N ASN A 200 -1.44 22.09 -6.56
CA ASN A 200 -1.84 23.39 -7.08
C ASN A 200 -0.63 24.28 -7.44
N HIS A 201 0.46 24.21 -6.66
CA HIS A 201 1.67 24.97 -6.94
C HIS A 201 2.40 24.44 -8.18
N VAL A 202 2.47 23.12 -8.34
CA VAL A 202 3.11 22.50 -9.51
C VAL A 202 2.29 22.76 -10.77
N ASN A 203 0.96 22.57 -10.72
CA ASN A 203 0.09 22.73 -11.88
C ASN A 203 0.08 24.17 -12.42
N ASN A 204 0.01 25.17 -11.54
CA ASN A 204 0.05 26.58 -11.95
C ASN A 204 1.39 26.97 -12.61
N ASN A 205 2.50 26.36 -12.20
CA ASN A 205 3.82 26.60 -12.79
C ASN A 205 4.02 25.89 -14.14
N THR A 206 3.24 24.86 -14.44
CA THR A 206 3.24 24.20 -15.75
C THR A 206 2.42 24.99 -16.77
N VAL A 207 1.26 25.53 -16.35
CA VAL A 207 0.38 26.34 -17.21
C VAL A 207 0.98 27.71 -17.56
N LEU A 208 1.84 28.28 -16.71
CA LEU A 208 2.54 29.54 -16.99
C LEU A 208 3.82 29.37 -17.84
N LYS A 209 4.06 28.17 -18.39
CA LYS A 209 5.24 27.84 -19.22
C LYS A 209 4.90 27.37 -20.64
N GLU A 210 3.63 27.44 -21.04
CA GLU A 210 3.17 27.28 -22.43
C GLU A 210 2.73 28.64 -22.99
#